data_AF-A0A9D8DFV8-F1
#
_entry.id   AF-A0A9D8DFV8-F1
#
_cell.length_a   1.000
_cell.length_b   1.000
_cell.length_c   1.000
_cell.angle_alpha   90.00
_cell.angle_beta   90.00
_cell.angle_gamma   90.00
#
_symmetry.space_group_name_H-M   'P 1'
#
loop_
_entity.id
_entity.type
_entity.pdbx_description
1 polymer ?
#
loop_
_entity_poly.entity_id
_entity_poly.type
_entity_poly.pdbx_seq_one_letter_code
_entity_poly.pdbx_strand_id
1 'polypeptide(L)'
;DGRAFGTTPAAVADDCTAFAQGLADAGAAATAKHFPGFGRAWVNTDDAAVRVTAPRATLEQEMEPFRAVIAADVPMIMVSSIIFTALAPRPALLETSVVRGLLRDRLGFRGVTITDAIDTPALRPYGGTAGASARSAAAGMDLVIIATSEAEAAKGMRAVSAAIESGRIPRAGAEASLDRVLALRRSLGG
;
A
#
# COMPACT_ATOMS: atom_id res chain seq x y z
N ASP A 1 -8.09 16.63 9.49
CA ASP A 1 -9.08 16.65 8.39
C ASP A 1 -10.33 15.80 8.68
N GLY A 2 -10.46 15.17 9.86
CA GLY A 2 -11.63 14.36 10.23
C GLY A 2 -11.68 12.97 9.60
N ARG A 3 -10.60 12.52 8.94
CA ARG A 3 -10.55 11.22 8.25
C ARG A 3 -10.04 10.06 9.10
N ALA A 4 -9.51 10.35 10.29
CA ALA A 4 -9.09 9.33 11.25
C ALA A 4 -10.26 8.99 12.20
N PHE A 5 -10.45 7.71 12.51
CA PHE A 5 -11.49 7.24 13.43
C PHE A 5 -11.28 7.72 14.87
N GLY A 6 -10.04 8.02 15.26
CA GLY A 6 -9.74 8.46 16.61
C GLY A 6 -8.35 9.07 16.74
N THR A 7 -8.00 9.46 17.97
CA THR A 7 -6.73 10.11 18.31
C THR A 7 -5.75 9.18 19.03
N THR A 8 -6.17 7.97 19.39
CA THR A 8 -5.31 6.95 20.00
C THR A 8 -5.23 5.71 19.11
N PRO A 9 -4.09 4.99 19.07
CA PRO A 9 -3.96 3.78 18.27
C PRO A 9 -4.99 2.70 18.61
N ALA A 10 -5.35 2.55 19.88
CA ALA A 10 -6.34 1.56 20.32
C ALA A 10 -7.75 1.87 19.79
N ALA A 11 -8.23 3.12 19.95
CA ALA A 11 -9.54 3.51 19.43
C ALA A 11 -9.60 3.36 17.89
N VAL A 12 -8.52 3.75 17.19
CA VAL A 12 -8.44 3.56 15.73
C VAL A 12 -8.46 2.08 15.35
N ALA A 13 -7.80 1.21 16.12
CA ALA A 13 -7.78 -0.23 15.86
C ALA A 13 -9.18 -0.86 15.97
N ASP A 14 -9.92 -0.53 17.03
CA ASP A 14 -11.26 -1.05 17.28
C ASP A 14 -12.23 -0.62 16.17
N ASP A 15 -12.27 0.68 15.87
CA ASP A 15 -13.18 1.23 14.85
C ASP A 15 -12.82 0.74 13.44
N CYS A 16 -11.53 0.66 13.08
CA CYS A 16 -11.11 0.13 11.79
C CYS A 16 -11.53 -1.34 11.62
N THR A 17 -11.41 -2.14 12.68
CA THR A 17 -11.76 -3.56 12.65
C THR A 17 -13.27 -3.75 12.50
N ALA A 18 -14.05 -3.01 13.28
CA ALA A 18 -15.52 -3.03 13.19
C ALA A 18 -16.01 -2.58 11.81
N PHE A 19 -15.43 -1.51 11.26
CA PHE A 19 -15.76 -1.03 9.92
C PHE A 19 -15.40 -2.04 8.83
N ALA A 20 -14.23 -2.67 8.93
CA ALA A 20 -13.80 -3.70 7.99
C ALA A 20 -14.74 -4.92 8.01
N GLN A 21 -15.18 -5.35 9.20
CA GLN A 21 -16.14 -6.43 9.34
C GLN A 21 -17.49 -6.08 8.70
N GLY A 22 -18.01 -4.86 8.94
CA GLY A 22 -19.27 -4.43 8.32
C GLY A 22 -19.23 -4.40 6.79
N LEU A 23 -18.08 -4.04 6.20
CA LEU A 23 -17.88 -4.15 4.75
C LEU A 23 -17.87 -5.61 4.28
N ALA A 24 -17.18 -6.48 5.01
CA ALA A 24 -17.12 -7.91 4.69
C ALA A 24 -18.51 -8.57 4.74
N ASP A 25 -19.32 -8.24 5.76
CA ASP A 25 -20.70 -8.73 5.90
C ASP A 25 -21.59 -8.27 4.73
N ALA A 26 -21.28 -7.12 4.13
CA ALA A 26 -21.93 -6.58 2.94
C ALA A 26 -21.35 -7.13 1.61
N GLY A 27 -20.38 -8.05 1.66
CA GLY A 27 -19.74 -8.63 0.48
C GLY A 27 -18.68 -7.72 -0.18
N ALA A 28 -18.16 -6.72 0.53
CA ALA A 28 -17.15 -5.79 0.04
C ALA A 28 -15.79 -6.02 0.72
N ALA A 29 -14.69 -5.98 -0.05
CA ALA A 29 -13.35 -6.06 0.50
C ALA A 29 -12.92 -4.74 1.15
N ALA A 30 -12.69 -4.76 2.46
CA ALA A 30 -12.13 -3.63 3.19
C ALA A 30 -10.65 -3.39 2.81
N THR A 31 -10.25 -2.12 2.70
CA THR A 31 -8.85 -1.74 2.49
C THR A 31 -8.39 -0.83 3.63
N ALA A 32 -7.48 -1.31 4.47
CA ALA A 32 -6.86 -0.47 5.49
C ALA A 32 -5.85 0.49 4.84
N LYS A 33 -5.93 1.79 5.16
CA LYS A 33 -5.12 2.84 4.53
C LYS A 33 -4.77 3.98 5.49
N HIS A 34 -3.60 4.64 5.38
CA HIS A 34 -2.49 4.37 4.45
C HIS A 34 -1.27 3.87 5.24
N PHE A 35 -0.80 2.66 4.94
CA PHE A 35 0.34 2.03 5.61
C PHE A 35 1.65 2.78 5.30
N PRO A 36 2.60 2.91 6.26
CA PRO A 36 2.58 2.45 7.66
C PRO A 36 1.88 3.36 8.68
N GLY A 37 1.26 4.46 8.25
CA GLY A 37 0.59 5.40 9.14
C GLY A 37 0.59 6.80 8.56
N PHE A 38 -0.60 7.40 8.39
CA PHE A 38 -0.76 8.75 7.81
C PHE A 38 -0.83 9.84 8.89
N GLY A 39 -1.01 9.50 10.18
CA GLY A 39 -1.38 10.44 11.25
C GLY A 39 -0.42 11.61 11.49
N ARG A 40 0.79 11.60 10.91
CA ARG A 40 1.79 12.68 10.96
C ARG A 40 2.01 13.42 9.65
N ALA A 41 1.29 13.08 8.58
CA ALA A 41 1.37 13.80 7.32
C ALA A 41 0.45 15.02 7.40
N TRP A 42 1.03 16.21 7.57
CA TRP A 42 0.31 17.48 7.64
C TRP A 42 0.10 18.16 6.28
N VAL A 43 0.52 17.50 5.19
CA VAL A 43 0.42 17.98 3.81
C VAL A 43 -0.23 16.90 2.96
N ASN A 44 -1.08 17.31 2.03
CA ASN A 44 -1.69 16.41 1.05
C ASN A 44 -0.61 15.75 0.18
N THR A 45 -0.58 14.42 0.14
CA THR A 45 0.39 13.63 -0.63
C THR A 45 0.18 13.75 -2.14
N ASP A 46 -0.98 14.22 -2.57
CA ASP A 46 -1.31 14.35 -3.99
C ASP A 46 -0.62 15.55 -4.64
N ASP A 47 -0.23 16.56 -3.85
CA ASP A 47 0.31 17.82 -4.37
C ASP A 47 1.84 17.83 -4.41
N ALA A 48 2.49 17.11 -3.49
CA ALA A 48 3.95 17.05 -3.38
C ALA A 48 4.42 15.82 -2.59
N ALA A 49 5.71 15.50 -2.71
CA ALA A 49 6.33 14.46 -1.89
C ALA A 49 6.28 14.85 -0.41
N VAL A 50 5.63 14.01 0.41
CA VAL A 50 5.55 14.19 1.85
C VAL A 50 6.62 13.37 2.54
N ARG A 51 7.29 14.00 3.52
CA ARG A 51 8.33 13.39 4.35
C ARG A 51 7.91 13.43 5.80
N VAL A 52 7.94 12.26 6.45
CA VAL A 52 7.75 12.12 7.89
C VAL A 52 9.11 11.79 8.51
N THR A 53 9.56 12.69 9.39
CA THR A 53 10.75 12.50 10.22
C THR A 53 10.29 12.26 11.65
N ALA A 54 10.27 10.99 12.04
CA ALA A 54 9.95 10.55 13.40
C ALA A 54 10.86 9.38 13.78
N PRO A 55 11.15 9.17 15.08
CA PRO A 55 11.88 7.99 15.52
C PRO A 55 11.18 6.70 15.11
N ARG A 56 11.95 5.65 14.80
CA ARG A 56 11.39 4.35 14.40
C ARG A 56 10.40 3.80 15.41
N ALA A 57 10.69 3.92 16.71
CA ALA A 57 9.80 3.47 17.78
C ALA A 57 8.42 4.14 17.73
N THR A 58 8.37 5.44 17.40
CA THR A 58 7.12 6.18 17.23
C THR A 58 6.33 5.66 16.02
N LEU A 59 6.99 5.41 14.90
CA LEU A 59 6.35 4.83 13.72
C LEU A 59 5.83 3.41 13.99
N GLU A 60 6.56 2.61 14.77
CA GLU A 60 6.14 1.26 15.14
C GLU A 60 4.92 1.24 16.08
N GLN A 61 4.71 2.29 16.88
CA GLN A 61 3.47 2.50 17.65
C GLN A 61 2.30 2.88 16.74
N GLU A 62 2.54 3.70 15.73
CA GLU A 62 1.50 4.11 14.76
C GLU A 62 1.05 2.97 13.84
N MET A 63 1.82 1.88 13.77
CA MET A 63 1.44 0.66 13.07
C MET A 63 0.46 -0.21 13.86
N GLU A 64 0.12 0.12 15.11
CA GLU A 64 -0.78 -0.71 15.93
C GLU A 64 -2.16 -0.96 15.30
N PRO A 65 -2.83 0.04 14.70
CA PRO A 65 -4.08 -0.23 13.98
C PRO A 65 -3.88 -1.20 12.81
N PHE A 66 -2.73 -1.18 12.15
CA PHE A 66 -2.40 -2.14 11.09
C PHE A 66 -2.20 -3.55 11.65
N ARG A 67 -1.58 -3.70 12.83
CA ARG A 67 -1.49 -5.02 13.51
C ARG A 67 -2.87 -5.57 13.81
N ALA A 68 -3.77 -4.74 14.34
CA ALA A 68 -5.13 -5.15 14.67
C ALA A 68 -5.92 -5.60 13.45
N VAL A 69 -5.95 -4.82 12.37
CA VAL A 69 -6.68 -5.20 11.15
C VAL A 69 -6.04 -6.40 10.42
N ILE A 70 -4.71 -6.60 10.53
CA ILE A 70 -4.05 -7.82 10.02
C ILE A 70 -4.50 -9.03 10.84
N ALA A 71 -4.55 -8.91 12.17
CA ALA A 71 -5.03 -9.98 13.05
C ALA A 71 -6.52 -10.29 12.84
N ALA A 72 -7.29 -9.33 12.33
CA ALA A 72 -8.67 -9.49 11.90
C ALA A 72 -8.81 -9.84 10.40
N ASP A 73 -7.75 -10.34 9.76
CA ASP A 73 -7.75 -10.82 8.37
C ASP A 73 -8.26 -9.81 7.33
N VAL A 74 -7.93 -8.52 7.49
CA VAL A 74 -8.26 -7.50 6.48
C VAL A 74 -7.77 -7.93 5.09
N PRO A 75 -8.60 -7.86 4.03
CA PRO A 75 -8.21 -8.45 2.75
C PRO A 75 -7.16 -7.62 2.01
N MET A 76 -7.17 -6.30 2.21
CA MET A 76 -6.31 -5.36 1.49
C MET A 76 -5.66 -4.33 2.41
N ILE A 77 -4.39 -4.00 2.09
CA ILE A 77 -3.68 -2.88 2.71
C ILE A 77 -3.13 -1.96 1.63
N MET A 78 -3.50 -0.68 1.73
CA MET A 78 -2.96 0.38 0.88
C MET A 78 -1.66 0.93 1.44
N VAL A 79 -0.60 0.94 0.64
CA VAL A 79 0.71 1.48 1.03
C VAL A 79 0.89 2.89 0.47
N SER A 80 1.25 3.84 1.35
CA SER A 80 1.35 5.26 1.04
C SER A 80 2.54 5.62 0.14
N SER A 81 2.43 6.79 -0.51
CA SER A 81 3.53 7.44 -1.25
C SER A 81 4.44 8.30 -0.35
N ILE A 82 4.25 8.24 0.97
CA ILE A 82 5.01 9.03 1.96
C ILE A 82 6.41 8.44 2.15
N ILE A 83 7.39 9.32 2.31
CA ILE A 83 8.76 8.97 2.70
C ILE A 83 8.86 9.00 4.22
N PHE A 84 9.06 7.84 4.85
CA PHE A 84 9.32 7.71 6.28
C PHE A 84 10.82 7.56 6.50
N THR A 85 11.51 8.64 6.86
CA THR A 85 12.98 8.71 6.82
C THR A 85 13.67 7.71 7.75
N ALA A 86 12.99 7.27 8.83
CA ALA A 86 13.49 6.23 9.73
C ALA A 86 13.24 4.79 9.24
N LEU A 87 12.45 4.59 8.18
CA LEU A 87 12.16 3.29 7.59
C LEU A 87 12.86 3.09 6.24
N ALA A 88 12.80 4.10 5.36
CA ALA A 88 13.35 4.01 4.02
C ALA A 88 13.58 5.40 3.38
N PRO A 89 14.50 5.50 2.40
CA PRO A 89 14.84 6.77 1.75
C PRO A 89 13.83 7.24 0.69
N ARG A 90 13.00 6.35 0.14
CA ARG A 90 11.97 6.65 -0.88
C ARG A 90 10.55 6.38 -0.35
N PRO A 91 9.50 6.76 -1.10
CA PRO A 91 8.13 6.44 -0.74
C PRO A 91 7.92 4.98 -0.33
N ALA A 92 7.15 4.74 0.73
CA ALA A 92 6.92 3.42 1.31
C ALA A 92 6.52 2.38 0.25
N LEU A 93 5.62 2.74 -0.67
CA LEU A 93 5.15 1.85 -1.74
C LEU A 93 6.22 1.46 -2.77
N LEU A 94 7.39 2.12 -2.78
CA LEU A 94 8.52 1.83 -3.68
C LEU A 94 9.65 1.03 -3.02
N GLU A 95 9.49 0.67 -1.74
CA GLU A 95 10.57 0.14 -0.90
C GLU A 95 10.31 -1.31 -0.50
N THR A 96 11.14 -2.23 -1.02
CA THR A 96 11.06 -3.67 -0.71
C THR A 96 11.19 -3.95 0.79
N SER A 97 12.01 -3.17 1.50
CA SER A 97 12.17 -3.29 2.96
C SER A 97 10.90 -2.95 3.72
N VAL A 98 10.04 -2.10 3.17
CA VAL A 98 8.75 -1.73 3.77
C VAL A 98 7.66 -2.71 3.34
N VAL A 99 7.51 -2.96 2.04
CA VAL A 99 6.42 -3.79 1.51
C VAL A 99 6.63 -5.27 1.84
N ARG A 100 7.81 -5.85 1.57
CA ARG A 100 8.09 -7.25 1.92
C ARG A 100 8.58 -7.34 3.36
N GLY A 101 9.66 -6.64 3.69
CA GLY A 101 10.33 -6.81 4.98
C GLY A 101 9.44 -6.43 6.17
N LEU A 102 8.84 -5.24 6.16
CA LEU A 102 8.03 -4.80 7.30
C LEU A 102 6.60 -5.37 7.24
N LEU A 103 5.87 -5.12 6.15
CA LEU A 103 4.45 -5.45 6.09
C LEU A 103 4.20 -6.96 5.97
N ARG A 104 4.86 -7.66 5.05
CA ARG A 104 4.64 -9.11 4.87
C ARG A 104 5.41 -9.96 5.86
N ASP A 105 6.70 -9.69 6.06
CA ASP A 105 7.56 -10.58 6.84
C ASP A 105 7.43 -10.31 8.35
N ARG A 106 7.53 -9.04 8.79
CA ARG A 106 7.44 -8.71 10.23
C ARG A 106 6.02 -8.62 10.77
N LEU A 107 5.09 -8.00 10.02
CA LEU A 107 3.70 -7.87 10.45
C LEU A 107 2.82 -9.05 10.00
N GLY A 108 3.33 -9.94 9.14
CA GLY A 108 2.65 -11.16 8.76
C GLY A 108 1.52 -10.98 7.75
N PHE A 109 1.39 -9.84 7.09
CA PHE A 109 0.29 -9.60 6.15
C PHE A 109 0.34 -10.53 4.93
N ARG A 110 -0.74 -11.31 4.73
CA ARG A 110 -0.86 -12.29 3.63
C ARG A 110 -1.84 -11.89 2.53
N GLY A 111 -2.65 -10.84 2.75
CA GLY A 111 -3.59 -10.32 1.77
C GLY A 111 -2.94 -9.53 0.63
N VAL A 112 -3.78 -8.78 -0.07
CA VAL A 112 -3.41 -8.01 -1.26
C VAL A 112 -2.85 -6.64 -0.85
N THR A 113 -1.65 -6.31 -1.32
CA THR A 113 -1.10 -4.96 -1.20
C THR A 113 -1.53 -4.11 -2.40
N ILE A 114 -2.04 -2.91 -2.14
CA ILE A 114 -2.44 -1.95 -3.17
C ILE A 114 -1.71 -0.62 -2.99
N THR A 115 -1.26 0.01 -4.06
CA THR A 115 -0.60 1.32 -3.94
C THR A 115 -1.62 2.40 -3.63
N ASP A 116 -1.16 3.51 -3.04
CA ASP A 116 -1.80 4.79 -3.29
C ASP A 116 -1.69 5.18 -4.79
N ALA A 117 -2.34 6.27 -5.22
CA ALA A 117 -2.27 6.70 -6.62
C ALA A 117 -0.81 6.94 -7.08
N ILE A 118 -0.38 6.20 -8.11
CA ILE A 118 0.99 6.25 -8.64
C ILE A 118 1.26 7.48 -9.51
N ASP A 119 0.23 7.99 -10.17
CA ASP A 119 0.28 9.08 -11.16
C ASP A 119 0.16 10.47 -10.54
N THR A 120 0.70 10.63 -9.32
CA THR A 120 0.77 11.90 -8.60
C THR A 120 2.08 12.65 -8.86
N PRO A 121 2.08 14.00 -8.76
CA PRO A 121 3.28 14.83 -8.75
C PRO A 121 4.41 14.31 -7.84
N ALA A 122 4.07 13.78 -6.65
CA ALA A 122 5.01 13.22 -5.69
C ALA A 122 5.90 12.10 -6.26
N LEU A 123 5.41 11.40 -7.29
CA LEU A 123 6.10 10.25 -7.86
C LEU A 123 6.82 10.53 -9.20
N ARG A 124 6.71 11.76 -9.73
CA ARG A 124 7.45 12.19 -10.92
C ARG A 124 8.97 11.95 -10.82
N PRO A 125 9.65 12.25 -9.68
CA PRO A 125 11.09 12.00 -9.54
C PRO A 125 11.49 10.52 -9.64
N TYR A 126 10.54 9.59 -9.49
CA TYR A 126 10.78 8.16 -9.54
C TYR A 126 10.46 7.54 -10.92
N GLY A 127 10.33 8.39 -11.95
CA GLY A 127 10.07 8.01 -13.33
C GLY A 127 8.60 8.15 -13.75
N GLY A 128 7.84 8.98 -13.03
CA GLY A 128 6.40 9.18 -13.25
C GLY A 128 5.62 7.86 -13.21
N THR A 129 4.47 7.83 -13.87
CA THR A 129 3.57 6.67 -13.87
C THR A 129 4.28 5.37 -14.25
N ALA A 130 5.04 5.37 -15.34
CA ALA A 130 5.73 4.18 -15.83
C ALA A 130 6.80 3.68 -14.86
N GLY A 131 7.71 4.56 -14.44
CA GLY A 131 8.81 4.19 -13.55
C GLY A 131 8.34 3.81 -12.15
N ALA A 132 7.40 4.56 -11.59
CA ALA A 132 6.86 4.30 -10.27
C ALA A 132 6.01 3.02 -10.24
N SER A 133 5.23 2.71 -11.28
CA SER A 133 4.52 1.42 -11.40
C SER A 133 5.46 0.21 -11.41
N ALA A 134 6.53 0.27 -12.22
CA ALA A 134 7.49 -0.82 -12.28
C ALA A 134 8.26 -0.99 -10.95
N ARG A 135 8.59 0.12 -10.28
CA ARG A 135 9.28 0.10 -8.99
C ARG A 135 8.39 -0.40 -7.85
N SER A 136 7.11 -0.02 -7.80
CA SER A 136 6.18 -0.50 -6.77
C SER A 136 5.91 -1.99 -6.92
N ALA A 137 5.69 -2.47 -8.15
CA ALA A 137 5.57 -3.90 -8.44
C ALA A 137 6.85 -4.66 -8.04
N ALA A 138 8.03 -4.13 -8.36
CA ALA A 138 9.31 -4.72 -7.95
C ALA A 138 9.49 -4.75 -6.42
N ALA A 139 8.94 -3.77 -5.69
CA ALA A 139 8.93 -3.74 -4.23
C ALA A 139 8.02 -4.82 -3.61
N GLY A 140 7.11 -5.42 -4.39
CA GLY A 140 6.19 -6.45 -3.94
C GLY A 140 4.74 -6.00 -3.75
N MET A 141 4.35 -4.88 -4.39
CA MET A 141 2.96 -4.46 -4.48
C MET A 141 2.18 -5.37 -5.44
N ASP A 142 0.98 -5.81 -5.06
CA ASP A 142 0.16 -6.70 -5.88
C ASP A 142 -0.71 -5.93 -6.88
N LEU A 143 -1.29 -4.80 -6.44
CA LEU A 143 -2.12 -3.92 -7.26
C LEU A 143 -1.54 -2.51 -7.32
N VAL A 144 -1.57 -1.92 -8.52
CA VAL A 144 -1.09 -0.56 -8.78
C VAL A 144 -2.27 0.32 -9.19
N ILE A 145 -2.52 1.40 -8.44
CA ILE A 145 -3.56 2.38 -8.73
C ILE A 145 -3.00 3.48 -9.63
N ILE A 146 -3.69 3.72 -10.75
CA ILE A 146 -3.48 4.86 -11.66
C ILE A 146 -4.85 5.51 -11.85
N ALA A 147 -5.00 6.75 -11.42
CA ALA A 147 -6.31 7.39 -11.25
C ALA A 147 -6.64 8.47 -12.29
N THR A 148 -5.68 8.87 -13.14
CA THR A 148 -5.83 10.02 -14.03
C THR A 148 -6.42 9.69 -15.40
N SER A 149 -5.97 8.63 -16.07
CA SER A 149 -6.46 8.26 -17.40
C SER A 149 -6.08 6.83 -17.82
N GLU A 150 -6.81 6.27 -18.78
CA GLU A 150 -6.47 4.99 -19.41
C GLU A 150 -5.11 5.02 -20.12
N ALA A 151 -4.73 6.18 -20.68
CA ALA A 151 -3.43 6.34 -21.32
C ALA A 151 -2.27 6.21 -20.31
N GLU A 152 -2.43 6.79 -19.12
CA GLU A 152 -1.48 6.61 -18.01
C GLU A 152 -1.51 5.17 -17.49
N ALA A 153 -2.70 4.56 -17.38
CA ALA A 153 -2.84 3.16 -16.96
C ALA A 153 -2.08 2.22 -17.91
N ALA A 154 -2.22 2.43 -19.22
CA ALA A 154 -1.54 1.66 -20.24
C ALA A 154 0.00 1.87 -20.20
N LYS A 155 0.49 3.07 -19.83
CA LYS A 155 1.92 3.31 -19.61
C LYS A 155 2.45 2.51 -18.42
N GLY A 156 1.73 2.53 -17.30
CA GLY A 156 2.07 1.75 -16.11
C GLY A 156 2.11 0.25 -16.40
N MET A 157 1.06 -0.27 -17.03
CA MET A 157 0.95 -1.68 -17.43
C MET A 157 2.15 -2.11 -18.30
N ARG A 158 2.45 -1.37 -19.38
CA ARG A 158 3.60 -1.69 -20.26
C ARG A 158 4.93 -1.70 -19.49
N ALA A 159 5.12 -0.77 -18.55
CA ALA A 159 6.33 -0.70 -17.77
C ALA A 159 6.50 -1.90 -16.81
N VAL A 160 5.40 -2.35 -16.20
CA VAL A 160 5.40 -3.56 -15.36
C VAL A 160 5.66 -4.80 -16.22
N SER A 161 4.97 -4.96 -17.36
CA SER A 161 5.20 -6.07 -18.29
C SER A 161 6.66 -6.15 -18.73
N ALA A 162 7.23 -5.02 -19.18
CA ALA A 162 8.63 -4.96 -19.59
C ALA A 162 9.59 -5.30 -18.44
N ALA A 163 9.26 -4.94 -17.20
CA ALA A 163 10.09 -5.28 -16.04
C ALA A 163 10.02 -6.77 -15.67
N ILE A 164 8.88 -7.44 -15.90
CA ILE A 164 8.74 -8.89 -15.77
C ILE A 164 9.52 -9.61 -16.89
N GLU A 165 9.33 -9.18 -18.14
CA GLU A 165 10.01 -9.74 -19.31
C GLU A 165 11.54 -9.61 -19.21
N SER A 166 12.04 -8.48 -18.70
CA SER A 166 13.47 -8.27 -18.51
C SER A 166 14.04 -8.98 -17.27
N GLY A 167 13.23 -9.70 -16.49
CA GLY A 167 13.63 -10.35 -15.23
C GLY A 167 13.91 -9.42 -14.07
N ARG A 168 13.65 -8.10 -14.21
CA ARG A 168 13.79 -7.13 -13.10
C ARG A 168 12.75 -7.41 -12.01
N ILE A 169 11.58 -7.87 -12.42
CA ILE A 169 10.57 -8.48 -11.54
C ILE A 169 10.61 -9.97 -11.81
N PRO A 170 11.01 -10.82 -10.85
CA PRO A 170 10.98 -12.27 -11.03
C PRO A 170 9.55 -12.74 -11.34
N ARG A 171 9.40 -13.62 -12.35
CA ARG A 171 8.09 -14.16 -12.75
C ARG A 171 7.33 -14.79 -11.58
N ALA A 172 8.02 -15.59 -10.75
CA ALA A 172 7.44 -16.17 -9.54
C ALA A 172 6.88 -15.11 -8.56
N GLY A 173 7.51 -13.93 -8.51
CA GLY A 173 7.01 -12.81 -7.71
C GLY A 173 5.70 -12.23 -8.27
N ALA A 174 5.61 -12.10 -9.60
CA ALA A 174 4.40 -11.63 -10.27
C ALA A 174 3.25 -12.66 -10.16
N GLU A 175 3.55 -13.95 -10.29
CA GLU A 175 2.59 -15.05 -10.11
C GLU A 175 2.05 -15.08 -8.68
N ALA A 176 2.92 -14.95 -7.67
CA ALA A 176 2.47 -14.86 -6.27
C ALA A 176 1.55 -13.67 -6.00
N SER A 177 1.77 -12.52 -6.67
CA SER A 177 0.87 -11.38 -6.59
C SER A 177 -0.47 -11.66 -7.27
N LEU A 178 -0.45 -12.27 -8.46
CA LEU A 178 -1.67 -12.68 -9.17
C LEU A 178 -2.49 -13.66 -8.33
N ASP A 179 -1.86 -14.64 -7.68
CA ASP A 179 -2.53 -15.63 -6.85
C ASP A 179 -3.30 -14.99 -5.69
N ARG A 180 -2.72 -13.99 -5.01
CA ARG A 180 -3.40 -13.23 -3.96
C ARG A 180 -4.60 -12.46 -4.49
N VAL A 181 -4.45 -11.81 -5.64
CA VAL A 181 -5.53 -11.04 -6.27
C VAL A 181 -6.67 -11.96 -6.70
N LEU A 182 -6.36 -13.12 -7.28
CA LEU A 182 -7.37 -14.11 -7.67
C LEU A 182 -8.02 -14.76 -6.45
N ALA A 183 -7.27 -15.01 -5.37
CA ALA A 183 -7.84 -15.51 -4.11
C ALA A 183 -8.84 -14.53 -3.50
N LEU A 184 -8.49 -13.23 -3.49
CA LEU A 184 -9.40 -12.17 -3.06
C LEU A 184 -10.64 -12.08 -3.94
N ARG A 185 -10.47 -12.14 -5.28
CA ARG A 185 -11.62 -12.12 -6.19
C ARG A 185 -12.58 -13.28 -5.93
N ARG A 186 -12.05 -14.50 -5.74
CA ARG A 186 -12.86 -15.68 -5.42
C ARG A 186 -13.60 -15.54 -4.09
N SER A 187 -12.99 -14.94 -3.07
CA SER A 187 -13.65 -14.75 -1.77
C SER A 187 -14.83 -13.78 -1.83
N LEU A 188 -14.91 -12.93 -2.87
CA LEU A 188 -16.01 -12.00 -3.10
C LEU A 188 -17.09 -12.54 -4.07
N GLY A 189 -17.02 -13.83 -4.42
CA GLY A 189 -18.00 -14.48 -5.31
C GLY A 189 -17.78 -14.24 -6.81
N GLY A 190 -16.57 -13.85 -7.22
CA GLY A 190 -16.21 -13.59 -8.63
C GLY A 190 -15.15 -14.50 -9.23
#